data_AF-A0A4R3HW90-F1
#
_entry.id   AF-A0A4R3HW90-F1
#
_cell.length_a   1.000
_cell.length_b   1.000
_cell.length_c   1.000
_cell.angle_alpha   90.00
_cell.angle_beta   90.00
_cell.angle_gamma   90.00
#
_symmetry.space_group_name_H-M   'P 1'
#
loop_
_entity.id
_entity.type
_entity.pdbx_description
1 polymer ?
#
loop_
_entity_poly.entity_id
_entity_poly.type
_entity_poly.pdbx_seq_one_letter_code
_entity_poly.pdbx_strand_id
1 'polypeptide(L)'
;MKKRFKLSFPEAMRKIAEREGAYFDNELGAWFIDDDVPNSLIAFTEKELRRRDYASEVTPQCTICGCRMELTQNRKTKEPFWRCATYRCPGTKPYDALTIKTSSQMGGNVQRSEPESFENKHRAEILIRRAVELFRSEAPAIKWLKMEKIALNGQTPLEAIKTEKGCEIVERLLDERFE
;
A
#
# COMPACT_ATOMS: atom_id res chain seq x y z
N MET A 1 18.50 10.34 -26.65
CA MET A 1 17.44 9.74 -27.49
C MET A 1 16.13 9.89 -26.73
N LYS A 2 15.13 10.58 -27.31
CA LYS A 2 13.82 10.72 -26.68
C LYS A 2 13.13 9.36 -26.64
N LYS A 3 12.51 9.00 -25.52
CA LYS A 3 11.74 7.75 -25.41
C LYS A 3 10.31 8.04 -25.84
N ARG A 4 9.88 7.43 -26.94
CA ARG A 4 8.50 7.51 -27.41
C ARG A 4 7.68 6.34 -26.89
N PHE A 5 6.48 6.60 -26.42
CA PHE A 5 5.58 5.60 -25.86
C PHE A 5 4.30 5.52 -26.67
N LYS A 6 3.98 4.33 -27.17
CA LYS A 6 2.75 4.08 -27.91
C LYS A 6 1.55 4.01 -26.95
N LEU A 7 0.47 4.70 -27.31
CA LEU A 7 -0.77 4.77 -26.55
C LEU A 7 -1.91 4.09 -27.31
N SER A 8 -2.78 3.42 -26.57
CA SER A 8 -3.99 2.76 -27.06
C SER A 8 -5.17 3.07 -26.15
N PHE A 9 -5.98 4.06 -26.53
CA PHE A 9 -7.14 4.53 -25.77
C PHE A 9 -8.40 4.66 -26.66
N PRO A 10 -9.61 4.66 -26.07
CA PRO A 10 -10.85 4.93 -26.79
C PRO A 10 -10.91 6.37 -27.32
N GLU A 11 -11.61 6.59 -28.45
CA GLU A 11 -11.76 7.92 -29.09
C GLU A 11 -12.26 9.02 -28.13
N ALA A 12 -13.10 8.66 -27.15
CA ALA A 12 -13.60 9.60 -26.13
C ALA A 12 -12.49 10.23 -25.28
N MET A 13 -11.31 9.60 -25.18
CA MET A 13 -10.15 10.09 -24.43
C MET A 13 -9.23 10.98 -25.26
N ARG A 14 -9.49 11.17 -26.56
CA ARG A 14 -8.62 11.92 -27.48
C ARG A 14 -8.28 13.32 -26.98
N LYS A 15 -9.30 14.11 -26.62
CA LYS A 15 -9.11 15.49 -26.13
C LYS A 15 -8.28 15.56 -24.86
N ILE A 16 -8.41 14.55 -23.99
CA ILE A 16 -7.63 14.45 -22.77
C ILE A 16 -6.19 14.09 -23.13
N ALA A 17 -5.99 13.10 -24.01
CA ALA A 17 -4.66 12.69 -24.45
C ALA A 17 -3.89 13.84 -25.12
N GLU A 18 -4.52 14.58 -26.03
CA GLU A 18 -3.93 15.76 -26.68
C GLU A 18 -3.54 16.84 -25.67
N ARG A 19 -4.41 17.13 -24.70
CA ARG A 19 -4.13 18.12 -23.64
C ARG A 19 -2.93 17.73 -22.78
N GLU A 20 -2.73 16.44 -22.58
CA GLU A 20 -1.66 15.88 -21.76
C GLU A 20 -0.38 15.62 -22.59
N GLY A 21 -0.35 16.10 -23.85
CA GLY A 21 0.85 16.08 -24.70
C GLY A 21 0.96 14.87 -25.64
N ALA A 22 -0.06 14.02 -25.73
CA ALA A 22 -0.08 12.95 -26.72
C ALA A 22 -0.36 13.50 -28.12
N TYR A 23 0.26 12.90 -29.13
CA TYR A 23 0.09 13.27 -30.53
C TYR A 23 -0.16 12.03 -31.38
N PHE A 24 -0.86 12.23 -32.50
CA PHE A 24 -1.09 11.18 -33.49
C PHE A 24 0.00 11.21 -34.55
N ASP A 25 0.73 10.12 -34.69
CA ASP A 25 1.71 9.91 -35.75
C ASP A 25 1.00 9.33 -36.97
N ASN A 26 0.89 10.14 -38.04
CA ASN A 26 0.20 9.76 -39.26
C ASN A 26 0.95 8.68 -40.08
N GLU A 27 2.27 8.58 -39.92
CA GLU A 27 3.07 7.58 -40.64
C GLU A 27 2.86 6.19 -40.04
N LEU A 28 2.75 6.13 -38.71
CA LEU A 28 2.56 4.89 -37.96
C LEU A 28 1.08 4.59 -37.66
N GLY A 29 0.18 5.53 -37.94
CA GLY A 29 -1.26 5.40 -37.70
C GLY A 29 -1.61 5.18 -36.22
N ALA A 30 -0.83 5.76 -35.29
CA ALA A 30 -0.97 5.49 -33.86
C ALA A 30 -0.67 6.72 -32.99
N TRP A 31 -1.16 6.68 -31.75
CA TRP A 31 -0.92 7.73 -30.76
C TRP A 31 0.37 7.48 -30.00
N PHE A 32 1.11 8.56 -29.75
CA PHE A 32 2.37 8.55 -29.03
C PHE A 32 2.44 9.68 -28.02
N ILE A 33 3.30 9.50 -27.02
CA ILE A 33 3.74 10.57 -26.13
C ILE A 33 5.23 10.39 -25.87
N ASP A 34 5.95 11.52 -25.81
CA ASP A 34 7.39 11.53 -25.63
C ASP A 34 7.78 11.77 -24.17
N ASP A 35 8.87 11.13 -23.78
CA ASP A 35 9.67 11.33 -22.55
C ASP A 35 8.96 11.01 -21.22
N ASP A 36 7.84 11.66 -20.90
CA ASP A 36 7.09 11.44 -19.65
C ASP A 36 5.63 11.12 -19.95
N VAL A 37 5.19 9.91 -19.59
CA VAL A 37 3.78 9.49 -19.72
C VAL A 37 3.01 9.99 -18.49
N PRO A 38 2.04 10.90 -18.65
CA PRO A 38 1.19 11.36 -17.57
C PRO A 38 0.42 10.21 -16.94
N ASN A 39 0.15 10.30 -15.64
CA ASN A 39 -0.59 9.27 -14.90
C ASN A 39 -1.98 9.01 -15.51
N SER A 40 -2.60 10.02 -16.14
CA SER A 40 -3.87 9.93 -16.86
C SER A 40 -3.79 9.03 -18.10
N LEU A 41 -2.61 8.87 -18.70
CA LEU A 41 -2.39 8.13 -19.95
C LEU A 41 -1.66 6.80 -19.78
N ILE A 42 -1.05 6.54 -18.63
CA ILE A 42 -0.21 5.36 -18.40
C ILE A 42 -0.96 4.03 -18.52
N ALA A 43 -2.26 4.01 -18.20
CA ALA A 43 -3.09 2.80 -18.36
C ALA A 43 -3.21 2.35 -19.83
N PHE A 44 -2.94 3.27 -20.76
CA PHE A 44 -3.08 3.07 -22.20
C PHE A 44 -1.75 2.77 -22.90
N THR A 45 -0.62 2.69 -22.17
CA THR A 45 0.65 2.23 -22.73
C THR A 45 0.72 0.71 -22.85
N GLU A 46 1.64 0.22 -23.69
CA GLU A 46 1.92 -1.21 -23.86
C GLU A 46 2.32 -1.90 -22.54
N LYS A 47 2.08 -3.23 -22.49
CA LYS A 47 2.23 -4.06 -21.28
C LYS A 47 3.63 -4.01 -20.65
N GLU A 48 4.69 -3.77 -21.42
CA GLU A 48 6.05 -3.71 -20.85
C GLU A 48 6.27 -2.48 -19.96
N LEU A 49 5.54 -1.37 -20.17
CA LEU A 49 5.47 -0.24 -19.22
C LEU A 49 4.53 -0.50 -18.04
N ARG A 50 3.63 -1.48 -18.15
CA ARG A 50 2.82 -1.96 -17.02
C ARG A 50 3.63 -2.83 -16.06
N ARG A 51 4.83 -3.28 -16.45
CA ARG A 51 5.84 -3.78 -15.50
C ARG A 51 6.57 -2.59 -14.89
N ARG A 52 5.85 -1.76 -14.15
CA ARG A 52 6.48 -0.90 -13.14
C ARG A 52 7.09 -1.82 -12.08
N ASP A 53 8.26 -1.46 -11.60
CA ASP A 53 8.81 -1.99 -10.36
C ASP A 53 7.97 -1.45 -9.20
N TYR A 54 6.78 -2.02 -8.98
CA TYR A 54 5.84 -1.61 -7.92
C TYR A 54 6.42 -1.79 -6.51
N ALA A 55 7.61 -2.37 -6.38
CA ALA A 55 8.38 -2.44 -5.15
C ALA A 55 8.84 -1.06 -4.64
N SER A 56 8.86 -0.01 -5.48
CA SER A 56 9.32 1.34 -5.09
C SER A 56 8.21 2.35 -4.76
N GLU A 57 6.94 2.03 -5.01
CA GLU A 57 5.83 2.94 -4.68
C GLU A 57 5.43 2.79 -3.20
N VAL A 58 5.32 3.93 -2.49
CA VAL A 58 4.86 3.95 -1.09
C VAL A 58 3.41 3.47 -1.04
N THR A 59 3.20 2.20 -0.71
CA THR A 59 1.85 1.63 -0.58
C THR A 59 1.16 2.20 0.66
N PRO A 60 -0.03 2.79 0.55
CA PRO A 60 -0.75 3.28 1.71
C PRO A 60 -1.18 2.13 2.61
N GLN A 61 -1.26 2.42 3.91
CA GLN A 61 -1.83 1.49 4.87
C GLN A 61 -3.36 1.54 4.83
N CYS A 62 -3.97 0.37 4.91
CA CYS A 62 -5.41 0.23 5.06
C CYS A 62 -5.84 0.81 6.41
N THR A 63 -6.69 1.84 6.41
CA THR A 63 -7.21 2.47 7.63
C THR A 63 -8.02 1.51 8.51
N ILE A 64 -8.54 0.42 7.93
CA ILE A 64 -9.31 -0.56 8.68
C ILE A 64 -8.41 -1.59 9.35
N CYS A 65 -7.25 -1.94 8.80
CA CYS A 65 -6.47 -3.07 9.33
C CYS A 65 -4.95 -2.94 9.38
N GLY A 66 -4.40 -1.82 8.92
CA GLY A 66 -2.96 -1.55 8.87
C GLY A 66 -2.18 -2.40 7.86
N CYS A 67 -2.85 -3.30 7.14
CA CYS A 67 -2.20 -4.11 6.09
C CYS A 67 -1.96 -3.26 4.84
N ARG A 68 -1.05 -3.77 3.99
CA ARG A 68 -0.77 -3.16 2.69
C ARG A 68 -2.03 -3.08 1.84
N MET A 69 -2.12 -2.01 1.06
CA MET A 69 -3.13 -1.87 0.03
C MET A 69 -2.52 -2.18 -1.33
N GLU A 70 -3.32 -2.81 -2.19
CA GLU A 70 -3.01 -3.12 -3.57
C GLU A 70 -3.78 -2.15 -4.46
N LEU A 71 -3.10 -1.62 -5.47
CA LEU A 71 -3.74 -0.78 -6.47
C LEU A 71 -4.67 -1.65 -7.34
N THR A 72 -5.95 -1.33 -7.32
CA THR A 72 -7.00 -2.00 -8.11
C THR A 72 -7.68 -0.96 -8.99
N GLN A 73 -8.33 -1.40 -10.06
CA GLN A 73 -9.17 -0.54 -10.90
C GLN A 73 -10.65 -0.86 -10.72
N ASN A 74 -11.48 0.17 -10.65
CA ASN A 74 -12.92 0.00 -10.67
C ASN A 74 -13.32 -0.59 -12.04
N ARG A 75 -14.05 -1.70 -12.04
CA ARG A 75 -14.42 -2.39 -13.29
C ARG A 75 -15.28 -1.52 -14.21
N LYS A 76 -16.13 -0.66 -13.64
CA LYS A 76 -17.08 0.21 -14.36
C LYS A 76 -16.43 1.53 -14.77
N THR A 77 -15.86 2.27 -13.84
CA THR A 77 -15.32 3.61 -14.11
C THR A 77 -13.88 3.60 -14.61
N LYS A 78 -13.19 2.45 -14.52
CA LYS A 78 -11.75 2.29 -14.81
C LYS A 78 -10.83 3.12 -13.92
N GLU A 79 -11.37 3.85 -12.95
CA GLU A 79 -10.60 4.66 -12.02
C GLU A 79 -9.77 3.77 -11.09
N PRO A 80 -8.48 4.09 -10.90
CA PRO A 80 -7.64 3.40 -9.93
C PRO A 80 -8.10 3.73 -8.50
N PHE A 81 -7.98 2.76 -7.61
CA PHE A 81 -8.19 2.93 -6.18
C PHE A 81 -7.37 1.91 -5.41
N TRP A 82 -7.00 2.25 -4.18
CA TRP A 82 -6.32 1.34 -3.29
C TRP A 82 -7.35 0.42 -2.63
N ARG A 83 -7.12 -0.89 -2.68
CA ARG A 83 -7.91 -1.90 -1.99
C ARG A 83 -7.03 -2.60 -0.97
N CYS A 84 -7.55 -2.90 0.21
CA CYS A 84 -6.83 -3.73 1.17
C CYS A 84 -6.45 -5.09 0.55
N ALA A 85 -5.18 -5.49 0.66
CA ALA A 85 -4.69 -6.79 0.20
C ALA A 85 -5.29 -7.96 1.02
N THR A 86 -5.79 -7.67 2.22
CA THR A 86 -6.37 -8.67 3.09
C THR A 86 -7.71 -9.18 2.56
N TYR A 87 -7.80 -10.49 2.34
CA TYR A 87 -9.02 -11.16 1.92
C TYR A 87 -10.20 -10.85 2.86
N ARG A 88 -11.29 -10.33 2.26
CA ARG A 88 -12.54 -9.85 2.91
C ARG A 88 -12.43 -8.56 3.75
N CYS A 89 -11.31 -7.85 3.74
CA CYS A 89 -11.28 -6.50 4.33
C CYS A 89 -11.94 -5.48 3.37
N PRO A 90 -12.94 -4.69 3.83
CA PRO A 90 -13.62 -3.73 2.97
C PRO A 90 -12.83 -2.42 2.78
N GLY A 91 -11.62 -2.31 3.33
CA GLY A 91 -10.83 -1.09 3.32
C GLY A 91 -10.45 -0.68 1.91
N THR A 92 -10.90 0.51 1.50
CA THR A 92 -10.55 1.13 0.22
C THR A 92 -10.13 2.58 0.45
N LYS A 93 -9.32 3.10 -0.47
CA LYS A 93 -8.96 4.52 -0.53
C LYS A 93 -8.96 4.97 -1.99
N PRO A 94 -9.39 6.22 -2.27
CA PRO A 94 -9.16 6.80 -3.59
C PRO A 94 -7.66 6.79 -3.91
N TYR A 95 -7.31 6.68 -5.19
CA TYR A 95 -5.91 6.65 -5.61
C TYR A 95 -5.11 7.86 -5.09
N ASP A 96 -5.73 9.05 -5.15
CA ASP A 96 -5.14 10.32 -4.75
C ASP A 96 -5.15 10.56 -3.23
N ALA A 97 -5.64 9.60 -2.43
CA ALA A 97 -5.69 9.71 -0.98
C ALA A 97 -4.33 9.51 -0.29
N LEU A 98 -3.23 9.62 -1.03
CA LEU A 98 -1.90 9.78 -0.49
C LEU A 98 -1.76 11.22 0.06
N THR A 99 -2.57 11.57 1.05
CA THR A 99 -2.22 12.66 1.95
C THR A 99 -1.02 12.20 2.75
N ILE A 100 0.11 12.72 2.32
CA ILE A 100 1.40 12.68 2.99
C ILE A 100 1.18 13.10 4.45
N LYS A 101 1.07 12.12 5.35
CA LYS A 101 1.62 12.22 6.69
C LYS A 101 2.85 11.33 6.74
N THR A 102 3.87 11.68 5.96
CA THR A 102 5.24 11.34 6.34
C THR A 102 5.55 12.14 7.60
N SER A 103 5.17 11.59 8.75
CA SER A 103 5.84 11.94 10.00
C SER A 103 7.22 11.27 9.96
N SER A 104 8.18 12.06 9.51
CA SER A 104 9.63 12.04 9.73
C SER A 104 10.31 10.78 10.31
N GLN A 105 11.34 10.34 9.58
CA GLN A 105 12.73 10.11 10.04
C GLN A 105 12.97 9.74 11.51
N MET A 106 13.60 8.57 11.72
CA MET A 106 14.92 8.37 12.35
C MET A 106 15.31 6.91 12.04
N GLY A 107 16.40 6.59 11.33
CA GLY A 107 17.77 6.92 11.72
C GLY A 107 18.13 6.10 12.96
N GLY A 108 18.56 4.84 12.80
CA GLY A 108 18.83 3.99 13.97
C GLY A 108 19.41 2.62 13.64
N ASN A 109 20.74 2.60 13.53
CA ASN A 109 21.68 1.49 13.61
C ASN A 109 21.11 0.18 14.20
N VAL A 110 21.20 -0.92 13.46
CA VAL A 110 20.87 -2.27 13.94
C VAL A 110 22.01 -2.75 14.84
N GLN A 111 21.94 -2.43 16.13
CA GLN A 111 22.74 -3.12 17.14
C GLN A 111 22.07 -4.43 17.55
N ARG A 112 22.93 -5.45 17.60
CA ARG A 112 22.63 -6.85 17.79
C ARG A 112 22.40 -7.15 19.27
N SER A 113 21.32 -7.88 19.55
CA SER A 113 21.10 -8.85 20.64
C SER A 113 21.32 -8.43 22.11
N GLU A 114 20.23 -8.44 22.89
CA GLU A 114 20.23 -8.79 24.32
C GLU A 114 18.91 -9.53 24.70
N PRO A 115 18.90 -10.29 25.81
CA PRO A 115 18.06 -11.48 25.99
C PRO A 115 16.60 -11.18 26.37
N GLU A 116 15.70 -12.10 25.97
CA GLU A 116 14.27 -12.11 26.27
C GLU A 116 13.99 -12.02 27.78
N SER A 117 13.89 -10.80 28.31
CA SER A 117 13.42 -10.52 29.65
C SER A 117 11.96 -10.97 29.80
N PHE A 118 11.67 -11.63 30.91
CA PHE A 118 10.37 -12.15 31.35
C PHE A 118 9.22 -11.12 31.20
N GLU A 119 9.55 -9.83 31.24
CA GLU A 119 8.64 -8.69 31.08
C GLU A 119 8.01 -8.62 29.67
N ASN A 120 8.77 -8.97 28.62
CA ASN A 120 8.26 -8.99 27.26
C ASN A 120 7.23 -10.11 27.05
N LYS A 121 7.34 -11.24 27.74
CA LYS A 121 6.35 -12.32 27.66
C LYS A 121 5.01 -11.91 28.26
N HIS A 122 5.03 -11.25 29.42
CA HIS A 122 3.81 -10.77 30.06
C HIS A 122 3.13 -9.70 29.20
N ARG A 123 3.90 -8.74 28.67
CA ARG A 123 3.38 -7.69 27.79
C ARG A 123 2.82 -8.24 26.47
N ALA A 124 3.49 -9.23 25.88
CA ALA A 124 2.98 -9.94 24.71
C ALA A 124 1.64 -10.65 24.98
N GLU A 125 1.49 -11.30 26.14
CA GLU A 125 0.23 -11.95 26.52
C GLU A 125 -0.90 -10.94 26.69
N ILE A 126 -0.63 -9.79 27.34
CA ILE A 126 -1.60 -8.70 27.49
C ILE A 126 -2.06 -8.20 26.12
N LEU A 127 -1.14 -7.95 25.19
CA LEU A 127 -1.48 -7.48 23.84
C LEU A 127 -2.29 -8.49 23.03
N ILE A 128 -1.99 -9.79 23.16
CA ILE A 128 -2.77 -10.85 22.52
C ILE A 128 -4.19 -10.88 23.10
N ARG A 129 -4.34 -10.85 24.43
CA ARG A 129 -5.64 -10.84 25.09
C ARG A 129 -6.46 -9.60 24.71
N ARG A 130 -5.82 -8.43 24.74
CA ARG A 130 -6.40 -7.16 24.31
C ARG A 130 -6.87 -7.21 22.85
N ALA A 131 -6.11 -7.82 21.96
CA ALA A 131 -6.54 -8.03 20.58
C ALA A 131 -7.79 -8.93 20.51
N VAL A 132 -7.87 -10.02 21.28
CA VAL A 132 -9.07 -10.87 21.31
C VAL A 132 -10.30 -10.10 21.80
N GLU A 133 -10.14 -9.29 22.85
CA GLU A 133 -11.21 -8.46 23.41
C GLU A 133 -11.71 -7.42 22.40
N LEU A 134 -10.81 -6.67 21.76
CA LEU A 134 -11.16 -5.64 20.78
C LEU A 134 -11.84 -6.22 19.53
N PHE A 135 -11.38 -7.37 19.04
CA PHE A 135 -11.98 -8.05 17.90
C PHE A 135 -13.25 -8.85 18.24
N ARG A 136 -13.59 -8.96 19.54
CA ARG A 136 -14.74 -9.71 20.08
C ARG A 136 -14.80 -11.19 19.69
N SER A 137 -13.72 -11.70 19.12
CA SER A 137 -13.61 -13.07 18.63
C SER A 137 -12.14 -13.41 18.42
N GLU A 138 -11.78 -14.61 18.85
CA GLU A 138 -10.41 -15.12 18.81
C GLU A 138 -9.92 -15.32 17.37
N ALA A 139 -10.76 -15.84 16.47
CA ALA A 139 -10.35 -16.12 15.10
C ALA A 139 -9.96 -14.87 14.29
N PRO A 140 -10.73 -13.76 14.30
CA PRO A 140 -10.31 -12.48 13.72
C PRO A 140 -9.06 -11.88 14.38
N ALA A 141 -8.92 -11.98 15.70
CA ALA A 141 -7.75 -11.47 16.43
C ALA A 141 -6.48 -12.21 16.04
N ILE A 142 -6.49 -13.56 16.09
CA ILE A 142 -5.36 -14.39 15.66
C ILE A 142 -5.01 -14.13 14.20
N LYS A 143 -6.03 -14.00 13.33
CA LYS A 143 -5.80 -13.64 11.92
C LYS A 143 -5.11 -12.30 11.81
N TRP A 144 -5.53 -11.28 12.56
CA TRP A 144 -4.87 -9.97 12.55
C TRP A 144 -3.43 -10.02 13.06
N LEU A 145 -3.19 -10.76 14.14
CA LEU A 145 -1.88 -10.94 14.77
C LEU A 145 -0.87 -11.71 13.89
N LYS A 146 -1.36 -12.54 12.96
CA LYS A 146 -0.54 -13.31 12.00
C LYS A 146 -0.35 -12.63 10.64
N MET A 147 -0.92 -11.44 10.44
CA MET A 147 -0.76 -10.71 9.18
C MET A 147 0.33 -9.67 9.30
N GLU A 148 1.20 -9.61 8.28
CA GLU A 148 2.26 -8.62 8.16
C GLU A 148 1.69 -7.18 8.17
N LYS A 149 2.39 -6.29 8.87
CA LYS A 149 2.05 -4.87 8.97
C LYS A 149 3.18 -4.01 8.41
N ILE A 150 2.82 -2.98 7.65
CA ILE A 150 3.81 -2.03 7.11
C ILE A 150 4.50 -1.28 8.25
N ALA A 151 3.76 -0.89 9.29
CA ALA A 151 4.31 -0.24 10.49
C ALA A 151 5.32 -1.13 11.25
N LEU A 152 5.33 -2.43 10.98
CA LEU A 152 6.26 -3.42 11.53
C LEU A 152 7.31 -3.86 10.49
N ASN A 153 7.57 -3.04 9.46
CA ASN A 153 8.51 -3.35 8.38
C ASN A 153 8.25 -4.72 7.71
N GLY A 154 6.98 -5.10 7.55
CA GLY A 154 6.59 -6.38 6.98
C GLY A 154 6.58 -7.55 7.96
N GLN A 155 6.88 -7.33 9.24
CA GLN A 155 6.72 -8.37 10.27
C GLN A 155 5.26 -8.51 10.72
N THR A 156 4.93 -9.68 11.26
CA THR A 156 3.65 -9.91 11.93
C THR A 156 3.66 -9.31 13.35
N PRO A 157 2.50 -8.91 13.90
CA PRO A 157 2.40 -8.51 15.30
C PRO A 157 2.96 -9.56 16.27
N LEU A 158 2.74 -10.86 16.03
CA LEU A 158 3.31 -11.94 16.87
C LEU A 158 4.84 -11.99 16.86
N GLU A 159 5.48 -11.62 15.75
CA GLU A 159 6.94 -11.54 15.69
C GLU A 159 7.45 -10.26 16.35
N ALA A 160 6.74 -9.15 16.17
CA ALA A 160 7.14 -7.86 16.70
C ALA A 160 7.05 -7.79 18.24
N ILE A 161 6.00 -8.34 18.86
CA ILE A 161 5.80 -8.32 20.33
C ILE A 161 6.90 -9.07 21.12
N LYS A 162 7.84 -9.74 20.45
CA LYS A 162 9.04 -10.30 21.09
C LYS A 162 10.02 -9.24 21.56
N THR A 163 9.82 -7.99 21.14
CA THR A 163 10.65 -6.84 21.49
C THR A 163 9.79 -5.75 22.12
N GLU A 164 10.35 -4.96 23.02
CA GLU A 164 9.65 -3.86 23.68
C GLU A 164 9.12 -2.83 22.66
N LYS A 165 9.96 -2.43 21.71
CA LYS A 165 9.58 -1.54 20.61
C LYS A 165 8.43 -2.10 19.77
N GLY A 166 8.45 -3.40 19.50
CA GLY A 166 7.38 -4.04 18.75
C GLY A 166 6.06 -4.10 19.53
N CYS A 167 6.11 -4.29 20.86
CA CYS A 167 4.94 -4.16 21.73
C CYS A 167 4.30 -2.78 21.63
N GLU A 168 5.09 -1.70 21.71
CA GLU A 168 4.59 -0.32 21.58
C GLU A 168 3.93 -0.04 20.22
N ILE A 169 4.52 -0.55 19.14
CA ILE A 169 3.94 -0.38 17.79
C ILE A 169 2.64 -1.17 17.66
N VAL A 170 2.60 -2.41 18.18
CA VAL A 170 1.38 -3.23 18.14
C VAL A 170 0.27 -2.63 19.01
N GLU A 171 0.60 -2.06 20.15
CA GLU A 171 -0.32 -1.33 21.02
C GLU A 171 -0.97 -0.15 20.28
N ARG A 172 -0.15 0.71 19.66
CA ARG A 172 -0.64 1.83 18.84
C ARG A 172 -1.50 1.37 17.66
N LEU A 173 -1.13 0.28 17.00
CA LEU A 173 -1.91 -0.29 15.90
C LEU A 173 -3.28 -0.82 16.33
N LEU A 174 -3.40 -1.27 17.59
CA LEU A 174 -4.69 -1.65 18.17
C LEU A 174 -5.51 -0.40 18.50
N ASP A 175 -4.90 0.64 19.07
CA ASP A 175 -5.57 1.91 19.39
C ASP A 175 -6.13 2.58 18.13
N GLU A 176 -5.29 2.79 17.10
CA GLU A 176 -5.68 3.43 15.83
C GLU A 176 -6.80 2.69 15.07
N ARG A 177 -7.02 1.41 15.37
CA ARG A 177 -8.04 0.59 14.71
C ARG A 177 -9.41 0.69 15.38
N PHE A 178 -9.44 0.93 16.68
CA PHE A 178 -10.66 0.82 17.50
C PHE A 178 -11.04 2.11 18.23
N GLU A 179 -10.24 3.18 18.11
CA GLU A 179 -10.66 4.59 18.30
C GLU A 179 -11.34 5.16 17.04
#